data_AF-A0A9D2INL7-F1
#
_entry.id   AF-A0A9D2INL7-F1
#
_cell.length_a   1.000
_cell.length_b   1.000
_cell.length_c   1.000
_cell.angle_alpha   90.00
_cell.angle_beta   90.00
_cell.angle_gamma   90.00
#
_symmetry.space_group_name_H-M   'P 1'
#
loop_
_entity.id
_entity.type
_entity.pdbx_description
1 polymer ?
#
loop_
_entity_poly.entity_id
_entity_poly.type
_entity_poly.pdbx_seq_one_letter_code
_entity_poly.pdbx_strand_id
1 'polypeptide(L)' 'MQAIADFFTWLFSDKVGVLCLIAGGIVICLIIALLMERKTKRRYFNHEKTDSDWDLFGDDEDE' A
#
# COMPACT_ATOMS: atom_id res chain seq x y z
N MET A 1 -5.32 -7.74 -32.73
CA MET A 1 -3.86 -7.56 -32.85
C MET A 1 -3.49 -6.11 -33.20
N GLN A 2 -4.06 -5.52 -34.26
CA GLN A 2 -3.72 -4.16 -34.70
C GLN A 2 -4.08 -3.05 -33.70
N ALA A 3 -5.28 -3.10 -33.11
CA ALA A 3 -5.72 -2.14 -32.10
C ALA A 3 -4.82 -2.07 -30.84
N ILE A 4 -4.15 -3.18 -30.50
CA ILE A 4 -3.21 -3.22 -29.36
C ILE A 4 -1.92 -2.49 -29.74
N ALA A 5 -1.39 -2.72 -30.95
CA ALA A 5 -0.18 -2.05 -31.43
C ALA A 5 -0.38 -0.53 -31.56
N ASP A 6 -1.54 -0.09 -32.04
CA ASP A 6 -1.88 1.34 -32.11
C ASP A 6 -1.98 1.96 -30.72
N PHE A 7 -2.53 1.23 -29.75
CA PHE A 7 -2.60 1.69 -28.36
C PHE A 7 -1.22 1.85 -27.73
N PHE A 8 -0.32 0.87 -27.90
CA PHE A 8 1.06 0.98 -27.41
C PHE A 8 1.82 2.12 -28.09
N THR A 9 1.66 2.29 -29.40
CA THR A 9 2.31 3.38 -30.14
C THR A 9 1.83 4.73 -29.63
N TRP A 10 0.53 4.90 -29.39
CA TRP A 10 -0.03 6.12 -28.79
C TRP A 10 0.47 6.34 -27.36
N LEU A 11 0.49 5.29 -26.52
CA LEU A 11 0.90 5.35 -25.11
C LEU A 11 2.35 5.84 -24.94
N PHE A 12 3.25 5.50 -25.86
CA PHE A 12 4.67 5.82 -25.76
C PHE A 12 5.14 6.96 -26.68
N SER A 13 4.40 7.28 -27.75
CA SER A 13 4.80 8.32 -28.72
C SER A 13 4.18 9.69 -28.41
N ASP A 14 2.99 9.72 -27.79
CA ASP A 14 2.29 10.98 -27.50
C ASP A 14 2.51 11.45 -26.06
N LYS A 15 2.68 12.77 -25.87
CA LYS A 15 2.87 13.38 -24.54
C LYS A 15 1.69 13.08 -23.60
N VAL A 16 0.48 13.00 -24.12
CA VAL A 16 -0.74 12.67 -23.37
C VAL A 16 -0.72 11.19 -22.96
N GLY A 17 -0.25 10.30 -23.84
CA GLY A 17 -0.06 8.88 -23.55
C GLY A 17 0.91 8.65 -22.39
N VAL A 18 2.07 9.31 -22.43
CA VAL A 18 3.07 9.25 -21.36
C VAL A 18 2.54 9.82 -20.04
N LEU A 19 1.80 10.93 -20.08
CA LEU A 19 1.16 11.49 -18.89
C LEU A 19 0.16 10.50 -18.26
N CYS A 20 -0.62 9.80 -19.09
CA CYS A 20 -1.56 8.77 -18.65
C CYS A 20 -0.83 7.59 -18.00
N LEU A 21 0.34 7.20 -18.52
CA LEU A 21 1.17 6.16 -17.93
C LEU A 21 1.69 6.55 -16.55
N ILE A 22 2.18 7.78 -16.39
CA ILE A 22 2.64 8.30 -15.10
C ILE A 22 1.48 8.37 -14.11
N ALA A 23 0.33 8.91 -14.52
CA ALA A 23 -0.86 8.97 -13.68
C ALA A 23 -1.33 7.56 -13.26
N GLY A 24 -1.33 6.59 -14.18
CA GLY A 24 -1.62 5.19 -13.88
C GLY A 24 -0.64 4.59 -12.87
N GLY A 25 0.65 4.86 -13.02
CA GLY A 25 1.67 4.44 -12.05
C GLY A 25 1.45 5.03 -10.66
N ILE A 26 1.14 6.33 -10.57
CA ILE A 26 0.81 6.99 -9.30
C ILE A 26 -0.42 6.35 -8.66
N VAL A 27 -1.48 6.11 -9.43
CA VAL A 27 -2.70 5.46 -8.93
C VAL A 27 -2.39 4.06 -8.39
N ILE A 28 -1.58 3.26 -9.10
CA ILE A 28 -1.15 1.93 -8.62
C ILE A 28 -0.37 2.04 -7.31
N CYS A 29 0.58 2.97 -7.22
CA CYS A 29 1.32 3.22 -5.98
C CYS A 29 0.40 3.61 -4.82
N LEU A 30 -0.60 4.46 -5.06
CA LEU A 30 -1.61 4.83 -4.06
C LEU A 30 -2.47 3.63 -3.64
N ILE A 31 -2.89 2.79 -4.59
CA ILE A 31 -3.65 1.56 -4.28
C ILE A 31 -2.82 0.64 -3.39
N ILE A 32 -1.54 0.43 -3.72
CA ILE A 32 -0.64 -0.41 -2.92
C ILE A 32 -0.45 0.20 -1.52
N ALA A 33 -0.27 1.52 -1.42
CA ALA A 33 -0.17 2.23 -0.15
C ALA A 33 -1.44 2.04 0.70
N LEU A 34 -2.64 2.18 0.11
CA LEU A 34 -3.91 1.95 0.79
C LEU A 34 -4.11 0.49 1.22
N LEU A 35 -3.67 -0.46 0.41
CA LEU A 35 -3.72 -1.88 0.77
C LEU A 35 -2.77 -2.18 1.94
N MET A 36 -1.56 -1.63 1.92
CA MET A 36 -0.64 -1.73 3.04
C MET A 36 -1.23 -1.07 4.29
N GLU A 37 -1.79 0.13 4.17
CA GLU A 37 -2.44 0.83 5.27
C GLU A 37 -3.60 0.00 5.85
N ARG A 38 -4.47 -0.57 5.02
CA ARG A 38 -5.57 -1.44 5.47
C ARG A 38 -5.07 -2.74 6.10
N LYS A 39 -4.01 -3.34 5.56
CA LYS A 39 -3.42 -4.57 6.09
C LYS A 39 -2.74 -4.32 7.44
N THR A 40 -2.03 -3.21 7.56
CA THR A 40 -1.40 -2.75 8.80
C THR A 40 -2.44 -2.41 9.85
N LYS A 41 -3.52 -1.69 9.48
CA LYS A 41 -4.65 -1.48 10.39
C LYS A 41 -5.21 -2.80 10.90
N ARG A 42 -5.45 -3.81 10.07
CA ARG A 42 -5.96 -5.11 10.55
C ARG A 42 -4.97 -5.88 11.42
N ARG A 43 -3.67 -5.78 11.17
CA ARG A 43 -2.62 -6.49 11.94
C ARG A 43 -2.32 -5.85 13.29
N TYR A 44 -2.47 -4.53 13.40
CA TYR A 44 -2.21 -3.77 14.62
C TYR A 44 -3.49 -3.22 15.27
N PHE A 45 -4.69 -3.59 14.77
CA PHE A 45 -5.94 -3.34 15.49
C PHE A 45 -6.00 -4.30 16.66
N ASN A 46 -5.54 -3.80 17.81
CA ASN A 46 -5.96 -4.21 19.14
C ASN A 46 -5.84 -5.72 19.41
N HIS A 47 -4.62 -6.22 19.61
CA HIS A 47 -4.50 -7.30 20.59
C HIS A 47 -4.77 -6.65 21.95
N GLU A 48 -5.75 -7.18 22.68
CA GLU A 48 -5.84 -6.93 24.13
C GLU A 48 -4.49 -7.33 24.73
N LYS A 49 -3.90 -6.47 25.58
CA LYS A 49 -2.68 -6.81 26.31
C LYS A 49 -2.91 -8.16 26.97
N THR A 50 -2.17 -9.17 26.56
CA THR A 50 -2.17 -10.48 27.23
C THR A 50 -1.15 -10.39 28.38
N ASP A 51 -1.38 -11.06 29.51
CA ASP A 51 -0.49 -11.04 30.69
C ASP A 51 1.00 -11.35 30.40
N SER A 52 1.32 -11.92 29.23
CA SER A 52 2.70 -12.21 28.82
C SER A 52 3.35 -11.10 27.97
N ASP A 53 2.69 -9.96 27.79
CA ASP A 53 3.24 -8.82 27.04
C ASP A 53 4.18 -8.02 27.94
N TRP A 54 5.45 -7.95 27.58
CA TRP A 54 6.49 -7.30 28.38
C TRP A 54 6.22 -5.80 28.47
N ASP A 55 5.85 -5.31 29.66
CA ASP A 55 5.56 -3.90 29.93
C ASP A 55 6.75 -3.28 30.67
N LEU A 56 7.40 -2.27 30.05
CA LEU A 56 8.56 -1.56 30.62
C LEU A 56 8.22 -0.80 31.92
N PHE A 57 6.92 -0.55 32.16
CA PHE A 57 6.37 0.04 33.37
C PHE A 57 5.33 -0.86 34.04
N GLY A 58 5.23 -2.13 33.62
CA GLY A 58 4.46 -3.13 34.35
C GLY A 58 5.15 -3.36 35.68
N ASP A 59 4.38 -3.40 36.75
CA ASP A 59 4.86 -3.67 38.10
C ASP A 59 5.82 -4.86 38.09
N ASP A 60 7.10 -4.59 38.32
CA ASP A 60 7.97 -5.48 39.10
C ASP A 60 7.59 -5.30 40.60
N GLU A 61 6.29 -5.32 40.93
CA GLU A 61 5.76 -5.43 42.28
C GLU A 61 4.97 -6.74 42.35
N ASP A 62 5.68 -7.86 42.52
CA ASP A 62 5.26 -9.01 43.35
C ASP A 62 6.36 -10.11 43.34
N GLU A 63 7.17 -10.07 44.42
CA GLU A 63 8.09 -11.10 45.00
C GLU A 63 9.33 -11.62 44.24
#